data_AF-A0A191UPD5-F1
#
_entry.id   AF-A0A191UPD5-F1
#
_cell.length_a   1.000
_cell.length_b   1.000
_cell.length_c   1.000
_cell.angle_alpha   90.00
_cell.angle_beta   90.00
_cell.angle_gamma   90.00
#
_symmetry.space_group_name_H-M   'P 1'
#
loop_
_entity.id
_entity.type
_entity.pdbx_description
1 polymer ?
#
loop_
_entity_poly.entity_id
_entity_poly.type
_entity_poly.pdbx_seq_one_letter_code
_entity_poly.pdbx_strand_id
1 'polypeptide(L)'
;ASGGIHVWHMPALTEIFGDDSVLQFGGGTLGHPWGNAPGAVANRVALEACVQARNEGRDLAREGNEIIREACKWSPELAAACEVWKEIKFEFQAMDTL
;
A
#
# COMPACT_ATOMS: atom_id res chain seq x y z
N ALA A 1 8.77 8.02 -0.81
CA ALA A 1 9.19 6.74 -1.41
C ALA A 1 8.64 6.59 -2.83
N SER A 2 9.42 6.04 -3.75
CA SER A 2 9.04 5.81 -5.14
C SER A 2 9.78 4.60 -5.72
N GLY A 3 9.16 3.92 -6.69
CA GLY A 3 9.73 2.77 -7.41
C GLY A 3 9.34 1.40 -6.82
N GLY A 4 8.75 0.52 -7.64
CA GLY A 4 8.44 -0.87 -7.26
C GLY A 4 7.36 -1.06 -6.19
N ILE A 5 6.63 -0.01 -5.80
CA ILE A 5 5.63 -0.09 -4.71
C ILE A 5 4.18 -0.25 -5.22
N HIS A 6 3.36 -0.93 -4.41
CA HIS A 6 1.93 -1.21 -4.62
C HIS A 6 1.19 -1.27 -3.27
N VAL A 7 -0.13 -1.47 -3.27
CA VAL A 7 -1.02 -1.35 -2.09
C VAL A 7 -0.59 -2.17 -0.86
N TRP A 8 -0.03 -3.37 -1.04
CA TRP A 8 0.49 -4.19 0.06
C TRP A 8 1.70 -3.57 0.80
N HIS A 9 2.39 -2.61 0.21
CA HIS A 9 3.47 -1.87 0.87
C HIS A 9 2.96 -0.69 1.71
N MET A 10 1.69 -0.30 1.58
CA MET A 10 1.15 0.92 2.20
C MET A 10 1.32 0.98 3.73
N PRO A 11 1.06 -0.10 4.51
CA PRO A 11 1.25 -0.06 5.96
C PRO A 11 2.70 0.23 6.34
N ALA A 12 3.65 -0.52 5.76
CA ALA A 12 5.08 -0.34 6.03
C ALA A 12 5.59 1.04 5.59
N LEU A 13 5.13 1.54 4.44
CA LEU A 13 5.50 2.89 3.97
C LEU A 13 4.98 3.98 4.91
N THR A 14 3.75 3.83 5.41
CA THR A 14 3.14 4.77 6.38
C THR A 14 3.88 4.74 7.71
N GLU A 15 4.31 3.56 8.16
CA GLU A 15 5.09 3.37 9.38
C GLU A 15 6.50 3.97 9.26
N ILE A 16 7.21 3.69 8.16
CA ILE A 16 8.61 4.14 7.95
C ILE A 16 8.70 5.65 7.79
N PHE A 17 7.82 6.24 6.98
CA PHE A 17 7.97 7.63 6.54
C PHE A 17 7.04 8.62 7.26
N GLY A 18 5.94 8.17 7.86
CA GLY A 18 4.97 9.05 8.49
C GLY A 18 4.27 10.01 7.51
N ASP A 19 3.65 11.06 8.06
CA ASP A 19 2.75 11.95 7.32
C ASP A 19 3.47 12.92 6.37
N ASP A 20 4.68 13.37 6.72
CA ASP A 20 5.47 14.31 5.92
C ASP A 20 6.24 13.61 4.80
N SER A 21 5.51 12.87 3.98
CA SER A 21 6.08 12.05 2.92
C SER A 21 5.21 12.03 1.66
N VAL A 22 5.85 11.70 0.53
CA VAL A 22 5.16 11.42 -0.73
C VAL A 22 5.38 9.97 -1.09
N LEU A 23 4.28 9.22 -1.30
CA LEU A 23 4.29 7.84 -1.75
C LEU A 23 3.85 7.78 -3.22
N GLN A 24 4.76 7.43 -4.13
CA GLN A 24 4.52 7.48 -5.57
C GLN A 24 4.30 6.09 -6.17
N PHE A 25 3.08 5.82 -6.62
CA PHE A 25 2.68 4.56 -7.24
C PHE A 25 2.55 4.72 -8.76
N GLY A 26 3.67 4.62 -9.49
CA GLY A 26 3.66 4.66 -10.95
C GLY A 26 3.00 3.41 -11.54
N GLY A 27 3.77 2.31 -11.63
CA GLY A 27 3.24 1.00 -12.04
C GLY A 27 2.08 0.51 -11.15
N GLY A 28 2.14 0.82 -9.84
CA GLY A 28 1.06 0.52 -8.89
C GLY A 28 -0.25 1.31 -9.09
N THR A 29 -0.30 2.26 -10.03
CA THR A 29 -1.55 2.92 -10.46
C THR A 29 -1.91 2.51 -11.89
N LEU A 30 -0.99 2.70 -12.84
CA LEU A 30 -1.26 2.45 -14.26
C LEU A 30 -1.43 0.95 -14.57
N GLY A 31 -0.88 0.07 -13.74
CA GLY A 31 -1.03 -1.39 -13.86
C GLY A 31 -2.31 -1.94 -13.24
N HIS A 32 -3.20 -1.10 -12.71
CA HIS A 32 -4.48 -1.55 -12.15
C HIS A 32 -5.37 -2.16 -13.26
N PRO A 33 -6.05 -3.29 -13.02
CA PRO A 33 -6.79 -4.02 -14.07
C PRO A 33 -7.96 -3.22 -14.66
N TRP A 34 -8.43 -2.18 -13.96
CA TRP A 34 -9.52 -1.30 -14.39
C TRP A 34 -9.05 0.10 -14.81
N GLY A 35 -7.74 0.28 -15.04
CA GLY A 35 -7.16 1.53 -15.50
C GLY A 35 -6.85 2.54 -14.38
N ASN A 36 -6.41 3.73 -14.81
CA ASN A 36 -5.71 4.70 -13.95
C ASN A 36 -6.57 5.24 -12.80
N ALA A 37 -7.84 5.60 -13.07
CA ALA A 37 -8.69 6.19 -12.05
C ALA A 37 -8.99 5.18 -10.92
N PRO A 38 -9.40 3.92 -11.20
CA PRO A 38 -9.49 2.89 -10.17
C PRO A 38 -8.16 2.61 -9.45
N GLY A 39 -7.03 2.59 -10.17
CA GLY A 39 -5.72 2.45 -9.54
C GLY A 39 -5.39 3.56 -8.54
N ALA A 40 -5.76 4.81 -8.86
CA ALA A 40 -5.60 5.94 -7.96
C ALA A 40 -6.52 5.82 -6.73
N VAL A 41 -7.77 5.36 -6.92
CA VAL A 41 -8.71 5.07 -5.83
C VAL A 41 -8.16 3.99 -4.90
N ALA A 42 -7.66 2.87 -5.42
CA ALA A 42 -7.07 1.80 -4.63
C ALA A 42 -5.93 2.30 -3.72
N ASN A 43 -5.00 3.07 -4.29
CA ASN A 43 -3.89 3.64 -3.52
C ASN A 43 -4.37 4.64 -2.46
N ARG A 44 -5.37 5.48 -2.78
CA ARG A 44 -5.93 6.44 -1.82
C ARG A 44 -6.65 5.75 -0.66
N VAL A 45 -7.47 4.74 -0.96
CA VAL A 45 -8.20 3.97 0.06
C VAL A 45 -7.23 3.23 0.97
N ALA A 46 -6.21 2.56 0.42
CA ALA A 46 -5.19 1.89 1.21
C ALA A 46 -4.46 2.87 2.16
N LEU A 47 -4.10 4.06 1.68
CA LEU A 47 -3.42 5.08 2.48
C LEU A 47 -4.29 5.56 3.64
N GLU A 48 -5.53 5.97 3.37
CA GLU A 48 -6.43 6.49 4.41
C GLU A 48 -6.79 5.42 5.44
N ALA A 49 -6.97 4.17 5.03
CA ALA A 49 -7.18 3.05 5.96
C ALA A 49 -5.97 2.84 6.89
N CYS A 50 -4.74 2.94 6.36
CA CYS A 50 -3.53 2.84 7.16
C CYS A 50 -3.38 4.02 8.14
N VAL A 51 -3.63 5.25 7.67
CA VAL A 51 -3.56 6.46 8.51
C VAL A 51 -4.61 6.41 9.61
N GLN A 52 -5.85 6.03 9.31
CA GLN A 52 -6.91 5.86 10.30
C GLN A 52 -6.51 4.81 11.35
N ALA A 53 -6.12 3.61 10.91
CA ALA A 53 -5.73 2.53 11.80
C ALA A 53 -4.58 2.93 12.74
N ARG A 54 -3.55 3.60 12.19
CA ARG A 54 -2.43 4.14 12.98
C ARG A 54 -2.91 5.15 14.01
N ASN A 55 -3.79 6.08 13.61
CA ASN A 55 -4.31 7.12 14.51
C ASN A 55 -5.24 6.54 15.60
N GLU A 56 -5.87 5.39 15.33
CA GLU A 56 -6.63 4.59 16.31
C GLU A 56 -5.73 3.73 17.22
N GLY A 57 -4.40 3.80 17.05
CA GLY A 57 -3.42 3.12 17.88
C GLY A 57 -3.11 1.68 17.45
N ARG A 58 -3.49 1.26 16.24
CA ARG A 58 -3.13 -0.06 15.69
C ARG A 58 -1.67 -0.10 15.27
N ASP A 59 -1.06 -1.27 15.39
CA ASP A 59 0.33 -1.52 15.02
C ASP A 59 0.41 -1.88 13.53
N LEU A 60 0.87 -0.97 12.68
CA LEU A 60 0.96 -1.19 11.23
C LEU A 60 1.93 -2.31 10.83
N ALA A 61 3.00 -2.54 11.59
CA ALA A 61 3.98 -3.58 11.31
C ALA A 61 3.36 -4.98 11.47
N ARG A 62 2.45 -5.11 12.44
CA ARG A 62 1.82 -6.39 12.79
C ARG A 62 0.48 -6.59 12.11
N GLU A 63 -0.32 -5.53 12.01
CA GLU A 63 -1.72 -5.57 11.60
C GLU A 63 -1.95 -5.05 10.17
N GLY A 64 -0.92 -4.53 9.50
CA GLY A 64 -1.03 -3.89 8.18
C GLY A 64 -1.76 -4.72 7.12
N ASN A 65 -1.47 -6.01 7.03
CA ASN A 65 -2.15 -6.89 6.09
C ASN A 65 -3.64 -7.09 6.40
N GLU A 66 -4.03 -7.06 7.67
CA GLU A 66 -5.43 -7.16 8.08
C GLU A 66 -6.17 -5.85 7.76
N ILE A 67 -5.55 -4.69 8.04
CA ILE A 67 -6.10 -3.36 7.70
C ILE A 67 -6.43 -3.27 6.21
N ILE A 68 -5.50 -3.67 5.34
CA ILE A 68 -5.72 -3.69 3.89
C ILE A 68 -6.87 -4.63 3.51
N ARG A 69 -6.92 -5.84 4.09
CA ARG A 69 -8.00 -6.79 3.81
C ARG A 69 -9.37 -6.31 4.29
N GLU A 70 -9.45 -5.61 5.42
CA GLU A 70 -10.68 -4.99 5.89
C GLU A 70 -11.15 -3.88 4.93
N ALA A 71 -10.23 -3.07 4.42
CA ALA A 71 -10.54 -2.05 3.42
C ALA A 71 -11.04 -2.65 2.08
N CYS A 72 -10.49 -3.80 1.65
CA CYS A 72 -10.96 -4.52 0.47
C CYS A 72 -12.44 -4.95 0.54
N LYS A 73 -13.02 -5.09 1.75
CA LYS A 73 -14.43 -5.51 1.89
C LYS A 73 -15.41 -4.47 1.35
N TRP A 74 -15.02 -3.19 1.32
CA TRP A 74 -15.86 -2.09 0.88
C TRP A 74 -15.28 -1.27 -0.28
N SER A 75 -14.00 -1.45 -0.64
CA SER A 75 -13.43 -0.88 -1.87
C SER A 75 -13.12 -1.98 -2.90
N PRO A 76 -13.92 -2.09 -3.98
CA PRO A 76 -13.66 -3.05 -5.05
C PRO A 76 -12.37 -2.76 -5.83
N GLU A 77 -11.98 -1.48 -5.97
CA GLU A 77 -10.73 -1.09 -6.60
C GLU A 77 -9.52 -1.56 -5.79
N LEU A 78 -9.55 -1.37 -4.47
CA LEU A 78 -8.48 -1.89 -3.61
C LEU A 78 -8.45 -3.43 -3.65
N ALA A 79 -9.59 -4.10 -3.64
CA ALA A 79 -9.65 -5.55 -3.76
C ALA A 79 -8.99 -6.05 -5.06
N ALA A 80 -9.29 -5.41 -6.20
CA ALA A 80 -8.70 -5.75 -7.48
C ALA A 80 -7.18 -5.51 -7.51
N ALA A 81 -6.72 -4.38 -6.98
CA ALA A 81 -5.30 -4.10 -6.78
C ALA A 81 -4.60 -5.18 -5.94
N CYS A 82 -5.20 -5.54 -4.81
CA CYS A 82 -4.66 -6.53 -3.89
C CYS A 82 -4.47 -7.89 -4.55
N GLU A 83 -5.44 -8.34 -5.37
CA GLU A 83 -5.33 -9.62 -6.08
C GLU A 83 -4.21 -9.63 -7.12
N VAL A 84 -3.99 -8.51 -7.81
CA VAL A 84 -2.95 -8.41 -8.85
C VAL A 84 -1.54 -8.47 -8.25
N TRP A 85 -1.31 -7.85 -7.09
CA TRP A 85 0.04 -7.65 -6.54
C TRP A 85 0.37 -8.49 -5.30
N LYS A 86 -0.50 -9.41 -4.86
CA LYS A 86 -0.33 -10.16 -3.58
C LYS A 86 0.96 -10.99 -3.47
N GLU A 87 1.48 -11.50 -4.57
CA GLU A 87 2.70 -12.33 -4.57
C GLU A 87 3.97 -11.52 -4.86
N ILE A 88 3.86 -10.22 -5.15
CA ILE A 88 4.99 -9.41 -5.57
C ILE A 88 5.74 -8.90 -4.34
N LYS A 89 7.02 -9.26 -4.25
CA LYS A 89 7.96 -8.82 -3.22
C LYS A 89 9.34 -8.59 -3.84
N PHE A 90 10.13 -7.72 -3.21
CA PHE A 90 11.51 -7.43 -3.62
C PHE A 90 12.43 -7.70 -2.43
N GLU A 91 12.96 -8.92 -2.36
CA GLU A 91 13.80 -9.38 -1.25
C GLU A 91 15.20 -9.74 -1.79
N PHE A 92 16.16 -8.83 -1.62
CA PHE A 92 17.54 -8.98 -2.05
C PHE A 92 18.48 -8.47 -0.96
N GLN A 93 19.72 -8.98 -0.93
CA GLN A 93 20.74 -8.47 -0.02
C GLN A 93 21.08 -7.01 -0.37
N ALA A 94 21.00 -6.12 0.62
CA ALA A 94 21.45 -4.74 0.47
C ALA A 94 22.97 -4.69 0.35
N MET A 95 23.47 -3.99 -0.67
CA MET A 95 24.91 -3.87 -0.93
C MET A 95 25.57 -2.75 -0.13
N ASP A 96 24.84 -1.66 0.10
CA ASP A 96 25.28 -0.52 0.92
C ASP A 96 24.78 -0.73 2.35
N THR A 97 25.66 -1.23 3.22
CA THR A 97 25.40 -1.48 4.64
C THR A 97 26.23 -0.53 5.50
N LEU A 98 25.79 -0.28 6.75
CA LEU A 98 26.53 0.52 7.74
C LEU A 98 27.98 0.07 7.94
#